data_AF-A0A2E1L7D1-F1
#
_entry.id   AF-A0A2E1L7D1-F1
#
_cell.length_a   1.000
_cell.length_b   1.000
_cell.length_c   1.000
_cell.angle_alpha   90.00
_cell.angle_beta   90.00
_cell.angle_gamma   90.00
#
_symmetry.space_group_name_H-M   'P 1'
#
loop_
_entity.id
_entity.type
_entity.pdbx_description
1 polymer ?
#
loop_
_entity_poly.entity_id
_entity_poly.type
_entity_poly.pdbx_seq_one_letter_code
_entity_poly.pdbx_strand_id
1 'polypeptide(L)'
;MTKKSKSRDLDHLIEQNDTELTFLSAYGGVANDNEDPASILSALKRFLKAGGVTIQEKNQRIEFDFGYAQCVEKGCKIYFKGSSLPLVKSDLLQNGFIDGKLPVRRGSCTVTIQLWDVEQRRFVERLIEHMNK
;
A
#
# COMPACT_ATOMS: atom_id res chain seq x y z
N MET A 1 46.07 -37.27 -23.47
CA MET A 1 44.68 -37.10 -23.00
C MET A 1 44.72 -36.39 -21.66
N THR A 2 44.38 -35.10 -21.62
CA THR A 2 44.33 -34.31 -20.39
C THR A 2 42.96 -33.64 -20.31
N LYS A 3 42.13 -34.14 -19.39
CA LYS A 3 40.79 -33.64 -19.07
C LYS A 3 40.94 -32.24 -18.48
N LYS A 4 40.76 -31.21 -19.30
CA LYS A 4 40.76 -29.80 -18.87
C LYS A 4 39.42 -29.52 -18.17
N SER A 5 39.52 -28.98 -16.97
CA SER A 5 38.48 -28.90 -15.95
C SER A 5 37.33 -27.95 -16.32
N LYS A 6 36.10 -28.49 -16.36
CA LYS A 6 34.81 -27.78 -16.53
C LYS A 6 34.45 -26.79 -15.40
N SER A 7 35.32 -26.60 -14.41
CA SER A 7 35.06 -25.75 -13.25
C SER A 7 35.24 -24.25 -13.54
N ARG A 8 36.16 -23.89 -14.45
CA ARG A 8 36.45 -22.48 -14.76
C ARG A 8 35.35 -21.77 -15.55
N ASP A 9 34.63 -22.48 -16.42
CA ASP A 9 33.51 -21.89 -17.17
C ASP A 9 32.28 -21.67 -16.28
N LEU A 10 32.10 -22.47 -15.22
CA LEU A 10 30.94 -22.33 -14.33
C LEU A 10 31.07 -21.11 -13.42
N ASP A 11 32.27 -20.85 -12.85
CA ASP A 11 32.51 -19.66 -12.02
C ASP A 11 32.32 -18.36 -12.81
N HIS A 12 32.77 -18.31 -14.07
CA HIS A 12 32.54 -17.15 -14.94
C HIS A 12 31.06 -16.96 -15.32
N LEU A 13 30.29 -18.04 -15.46
CA LEU A 13 28.85 -17.96 -15.68
C LEU A 13 28.10 -17.54 -14.41
N ILE A 14 28.56 -17.93 -13.22
CA ILE A 14 28.00 -17.50 -11.94
C ILE A 14 28.28 -16.00 -11.71
N GLU A 15 29.50 -15.54 -11.99
CA GLU A 15 29.91 -14.14 -11.85
C GLU A 15 29.16 -13.20 -12.84
N GLN A 16 28.84 -13.69 -14.04
CA GLN A 16 27.96 -12.97 -14.99
C GLN A 16 26.49 -12.93 -14.53
N ASN A 17 25.97 -13.96 -13.86
CA ASN A 17 24.60 -13.93 -13.36
C ASN A 17 24.45 -13.07 -12.08
N ASP A 18 25.45 -13.07 -11.19
CA ASP A 18 25.43 -12.23 -9.98
C ASP A 18 25.43 -10.72 -10.29
N THR A 19 26.07 -10.33 -11.40
CA THR A 19 26.07 -8.94 -11.87
C THR A 19 24.77 -8.54 -12.56
N GLU A 20 24.07 -9.47 -13.22
CA GLU A 20 22.74 -9.23 -13.81
C GLU A 20 21.62 -9.17 -12.76
N LEU A 21 21.74 -9.85 -11.61
CA LEU A 21 20.79 -9.72 -10.49
C LEU A 21 20.76 -8.29 -9.93
N THR A 22 21.91 -7.60 -9.89
CA THR A 22 21.97 -6.20 -9.48
C THR A 22 21.25 -5.30 -10.49
N PHE A 23 21.38 -5.57 -11.79
CA PHE A 23 20.66 -4.83 -12.85
C PHE A 23 19.15 -5.09 -12.84
N LEU A 24 18.72 -6.33 -12.60
CA LEU A 24 17.31 -6.68 -12.46
C LEU A 24 16.70 -6.12 -11.17
N SER A 25 17.47 -5.93 -10.10
CA SER A 25 16.99 -5.25 -8.89
C SER A 25 16.74 -3.74 -9.10
N ALA A 26 17.45 -3.13 -10.05
CA ALA A 26 17.26 -1.72 -10.43
C ALA A 26 16.01 -1.48 -11.30
N TYR A 27 15.46 -2.51 -11.94
CA TYR A 27 14.26 -2.42 -12.77
C TYR A 27 13.07 -3.25 -12.25
N GLY A 28 13.34 -4.21 -11.38
CA GLY A 28 12.41 -5.02 -10.61
C GLY A 28 12.85 -4.94 -9.16
N GLY A 29 12.48 -3.84 -8.50
CA GLY A 29 12.58 -3.73 -7.05
C GLY A 29 12.04 -5.02 -6.46
N VAL A 30 12.86 -5.71 -5.69
CA VAL A 30 12.51 -6.95 -5.00
C VAL A 30 11.37 -6.61 -4.05
N ALA A 31 10.14 -6.73 -4.57
CA ALA A 31 8.92 -6.36 -3.89
C ALA A 31 8.65 -7.41 -2.81
N ASN A 32 9.19 -7.14 -1.62
CA ASN A 32 8.70 -7.68 -0.37
C ASN A 32 8.54 -6.60 0.71
N ASP A 33 8.63 -5.32 0.33
CA ASP A 33 8.53 -4.23 1.27
C ASP A 33 7.06 -3.76 1.34
N ASN A 34 6.28 -4.42 2.20
CA ASN A 34 5.15 -3.71 2.80
C ASN A 34 5.73 -2.41 3.40
N GLU A 35 5.18 -1.27 3.00
CA GLU A 35 5.64 0.00 3.56
C GLU A 35 5.40 0.01 5.08
N ASP A 36 6.30 0.66 5.82
CA ASP A 36 6.13 0.81 7.26
C ASP A 36 4.75 1.44 7.58
N PRO A 37 3.89 0.80 8.39
CA PRO A 37 2.55 1.30 8.71
C PRO A 37 2.52 2.75 9.18
N ALA A 38 3.54 3.19 9.93
CA ALA A 38 3.63 4.57 10.41
C ALA A 38 3.96 5.57 9.29
N SER A 39 4.77 5.17 8.30
CA SER A 39 4.99 5.93 7.06
C SER A 39 3.70 6.11 6.28
N ILE A 40 2.94 5.02 6.05
CA ILE A 40 1.64 5.06 5.36
C ILE A 40 0.66 5.97 6.11
N LEU A 41 0.54 5.83 7.43
CA LEU A 41 -0.32 6.66 8.26
C LEU A 41 0.07 8.15 8.16
N SER A 42 1.37 8.45 8.14
CA SER A 42 1.89 9.81 8.00
C SER A 42 1.58 10.41 6.63
N ALA A 43 1.71 9.61 5.56
CA ALA A 43 1.37 10.03 4.20
C ALA A 43 -0.14 10.27 4.05
N LEU A 44 -0.96 9.34 4.55
CA LEU A 44 -2.42 9.47 4.59
C LEU A 44 -2.86 10.72 5.37
N LYS A 45 -2.25 10.99 6.52
CA LYS A 45 -2.52 12.20 7.32
C LYS A 45 -2.26 13.47 6.52
N ARG A 46 -1.12 13.56 5.82
CA ARG A 46 -0.79 14.73 4.97
C ARG A 46 -1.82 14.87 3.85
N PHE A 47 -2.22 13.76 3.24
CA PHE A 47 -3.19 13.75 2.15
C PHE A 47 -4.59 14.20 2.61
N LEU A 48 -5.07 13.68 3.73
CA LEU A 48 -6.34 14.09 4.35
C LEU A 48 -6.36 15.58 4.70
N LYS A 49 -5.27 16.10 5.29
CA LYS A 49 -5.15 17.55 5.58
C LYS A 49 -5.17 18.40 4.31
N ALA A 50 -4.52 17.95 3.24
CA ALA A 50 -4.56 18.64 1.94
C ALA A 50 -5.97 18.63 1.34
N GLY A 51 -6.76 17.58 1.58
CA GLY A 51 -8.18 17.49 1.23
C GLY A 51 -9.15 18.26 2.15
N GLY A 52 -8.64 19.08 3.08
CA GLY A 52 -9.45 19.91 3.97
C GLY A 52 -10.06 19.17 5.17
N VAL A 53 -9.59 17.95 5.49
CA VAL A 53 -10.14 17.13 6.56
C VAL A 53 -9.49 17.48 7.91
N THR A 54 -10.30 17.70 8.94
CA THR A 54 -9.83 17.90 10.31
C THR A 54 -9.45 16.56 10.95
N ILE A 55 -8.28 16.49 11.58
CA ILE A 55 -7.73 15.24 12.13
C ILE A 55 -7.33 15.42 13.59
N GLN A 56 -7.72 14.47 14.44
CA GLN A 56 -7.27 14.33 15.82
C GLN A 56 -6.35 13.12 15.97
N GLU A 57 -5.23 13.26 16.67
CA GLU A 57 -4.26 12.18 16.87
C GLU A 57 -4.35 11.58 18.27
N LYS A 58 -4.39 10.25 18.35
CA LYS A 58 -4.35 9.49 19.61
C LYS A 58 -3.56 8.21 19.39
N ASN A 59 -2.41 8.03 20.06
CA ASN A 59 -1.66 6.77 20.16
C ASN A 59 -1.64 5.92 18.87
N GLN A 60 -0.96 6.40 17.81
CA GLN A 60 -0.82 5.71 16.51
C GLN A 60 -2.12 5.50 15.72
N ARG A 61 -3.16 6.25 16.08
CA ARG A 61 -4.42 6.35 15.38
C ARG A 61 -4.72 7.81 15.10
N ILE A 62 -5.26 8.06 13.92
CA ILE A 62 -5.84 9.34 13.55
C ILE A 62 -7.35 9.17 13.43
N GLU A 63 -8.10 10.10 14.00
CA GLU A 63 -9.56 10.16 13.93
C GLU A 63 -9.95 11.39 13.13
N PHE A 64 -10.97 11.23 12.28
CA PHE A 64 -11.54 12.29 11.47
C PHE A 64 -13.07 12.12 11.42
N ASP A 65 -13.80 13.14 10.98
CA ASP A 65 -15.26 13.23 11.14
C ASP A 65 -16.04 12.01 10.60
N PHE A 66 -15.51 11.40 9.55
CA PHE A 66 -16.12 10.28 8.85
C PHE A 66 -15.33 8.97 8.98
N GLY A 67 -14.42 8.85 9.95
CA GLY A 67 -13.66 7.62 10.08
C GLY A 67 -12.41 7.69 10.95
N TYR A 68 -11.54 6.70 10.75
CA TYR A 68 -10.24 6.66 11.42
C TYR A 68 -9.23 5.88 10.58
N ALA A 69 -7.95 6.11 10.87
CA ALA A 69 -6.87 5.28 10.38
C ALA A 69 -5.92 4.91 11.53
N GLN A 70 -5.38 3.70 11.53
CA GLN A 70 -4.53 3.19 12.61
C GLN A 70 -3.48 2.22 12.08
N CYS A 71 -2.27 2.30 12.63
CA CYS A 71 -1.23 1.31 12.37
C CYS A 71 -1.62 -0.07 12.92
N VAL A 72 -1.52 -1.10 12.08
CA VAL A 72 -1.66 -2.51 12.46
C VAL A 72 -0.47 -3.29 11.92
N GLU A 73 -0.25 -4.52 12.39
CA GLU A 73 0.91 -5.34 12.00
C GLU A 73 1.06 -5.51 10.48
N LYS A 74 -0.05 -5.56 9.76
CA LYS A 74 -0.08 -5.81 8.30
C LYS A 74 -0.17 -4.55 7.44
N GLY A 75 -0.05 -3.35 8.01
CA GLY A 75 -0.19 -2.08 7.28
C GLY A 75 -0.98 -1.01 8.04
N CYS A 76 -1.51 -0.03 7.32
CA CYS A 76 -2.37 1.01 7.88
C CYS A 76 -3.85 0.66 7.66
N LYS A 77 -4.57 0.32 8.72
CA LYS A 77 -6.00 0.02 8.65
C LYS A 77 -6.79 1.32 8.60
N ILE A 78 -7.61 1.46 7.57
CA ILE A 78 -8.52 2.59 7.39
C ILE A 78 -9.97 2.15 7.51
N TYR A 79 -10.76 3.00 8.14
CA TYR A 79 -12.21 2.87 8.25
C TYR A 79 -12.86 4.17 7.83
N PHE A 80 -13.83 4.08 6.93
CA PHE A 80 -14.67 5.20 6.50
C PHE A 80 -16.13 4.85 6.76
N LYS A 81 -16.89 5.82 7.26
CA LYS A 81 -18.34 5.78 7.45
C LYS A 81 -18.97 6.83 6.54
N GLY A 82 -20.05 6.46 5.86
CA GLY A 82 -20.79 7.40 5.02
C GLY A 82 -22.12 6.82 4.56
N SER A 83 -22.89 7.59 3.81
CA SER A 83 -24.10 7.11 3.13
C SER A 83 -23.76 6.84 1.66
N SER A 84 -24.03 5.61 1.20
CA SER A 84 -23.84 5.22 -0.21
C SER A 84 -22.46 5.55 -0.78
N LEU A 85 -21.40 5.08 -0.11
CA LEU A 85 -20.02 5.32 -0.53
C LEU A 85 -19.84 4.98 -2.02
N PRO A 86 -19.05 5.77 -2.77
CA PRO A 86 -18.89 5.64 -4.22
C PRO A 86 -17.88 4.53 -4.54
N LEU A 87 -18.00 3.37 -3.90
CA LEU A 87 -17.06 2.25 -3.99
C LEU A 87 -17.75 1.00 -4.51
N VAL A 88 -16.99 0.18 -5.23
CA VAL A 88 -17.35 -1.19 -5.60
C VAL A 88 -16.36 -2.17 -4.97
N LYS A 89 -16.72 -3.46 -4.90
CA LYS A 89 -15.87 -4.48 -4.24
C LYS A 89 -14.47 -4.54 -4.83
N SER A 90 -14.33 -4.36 -6.14
CA SER A 90 -13.02 -4.39 -6.82
C SER A 90 -12.11 -3.25 -6.41
N ASP A 91 -12.63 -2.10 -5.96
CA ASP A 91 -11.80 -1.01 -5.44
C ASP A 91 -10.99 -1.45 -4.20
N LEU A 92 -11.53 -2.38 -3.39
CA LEU A 92 -10.86 -2.89 -2.19
C LEU A 92 -9.94 -4.10 -2.46
N LEU A 93 -9.90 -4.57 -3.71
CA LEU A 93 -9.08 -5.70 -4.15
C LEU A 93 -7.89 -5.26 -5.01
N GLN A 94 -7.70 -3.94 -5.17
CA GLN A 94 -6.57 -3.39 -5.92
C GLN A 94 -5.25 -3.69 -5.21
N ASN A 95 -4.15 -3.54 -5.93
CA ASN A 95 -2.82 -3.81 -5.40
C ASN A 95 -2.52 -2.88 -4.22
N GLY A 96 -1.86 -3.37 -3.17
CA GLY A 96 -1.59 -2.60 -1.96
C GLY A 96 -2.77 -2.50 -0.98
N PHE A 97 -3.89 -3.16 -1.24
CA PHE A 97 -4.97 -3.34 -0.28
C PHE A 97 -5.12 -4.80 0.16
N ILE A 98 -5.38 -4.99 1.45
CA ILE A 98 -5.76 -6.28 2.03
C ILE A 98 -6.92 -6.12 3.02
N ASP A 99 -7.56 -7.23 3.37
CA ASP A 99 -8.67 -7.29 4.35
C ASP A 99 -9.84 -6.33 4.05
N GLY A 100 -10.08 -6.06 2.76
CA GLY A 100 -11.13 -5.18 2.27
C GLY A 100 -12.55 -5.67 2.60
N LYS A 101 -13.35 -4.80 3.22
CA LYS A 101 -14.76 -5.03 3.57
C LYS A 101 -15.62 -3.85 3.15
N LEU A 102 -16.57 -4.12 2.25
CA LEU A 102 -17.59 -3.19 1.80
C LEU A 102 -18.98 -3.84 1.95
N PRO A 103 -19.80 -3.40 2.92
CA PRO A 103 -21.17 -3.89 3.07
C PRO A 103 -22.03 -3.58 1.84
N VAL A 104 -23.07 -4.39 1.58
CA VAL A 104 -23.96 -4.23 0.41
C VAL A 104 -24.58 -2.83 0.33
N ARG A 105 -24.94 -2.25 1.49
CA ARG A 105 -25.51 -0.90 1.59
C ARG A 105 -24.49 0.22 1.39
N ARG A 106 -23.20 -0.10 1.28
CA ARG A 106 -22.09 0.86 1.15
C ARG A 106 -22.13 1.98 2.20
N GLY A 107 -22.55 1.63 3.42
CA GLY A 107 -22.63 2.57 4.55
C GLY A 107 -21.30 2.75 5.31
N SER A 108 -20.33 1.91 4.98
CA SER A 108 -18.98 1.98 5.52
C SER A 108 -18.01 1.21 4.63
N CYS A 109 -16.73 1.44 4.83
CA CYS A 109 -15.65 0.70 4.17
C CYS A 109 -14.55 0.48 5.18
N THR A 110 -13.94 -0.71 5.16
CA THR A 110 -12.72 -1.00 5.91
C THR A 110 -11.73 -1.66 4.97
N VAL A 111 -10.49 -1.21 4.97
CA VAL A 111 -9.40 -1.84 4.22
C VAL A 111 -8.09 -1.57 4.93
N THR A 112 -7.10 -2.44 4.79
CA THR A 112 -5.75 -2.23 5.29
C THR A 112 -4.83 -1.94 4.10
N ILE A 113 -4.13 -0.81 4.18
CA ILE A 113 -3.21 -0.33 3.16
C ILE A 113 -1.81 -0.86 3.45
N GLN A 114 -1.19 -1.50 2.46
CA GLN A 114 0.17 -2.02 2.50
C GLN A 114 1.18 -1.22 1.69
N LEU A 115 0.69 -0.43 0.73
CA LEU A 115 1.49 0.38 -0.18
C LEU A 115 0.82 1.74 -0.33
N TRP A 116 1.58 2.82 -0.40
CA TRP A 116 1.03 4.16 -0.62
C TRP A 116 1.41 4.70 -2.00
N ASP A 117 0.58 4.38 -3.00
CA ASP A 117 0.77 4.87 -4.37
C ASP A 117 -0.47 5.58 -4.94
N VAL A 118 -0.52 5.77 -6.25
CA VAL A 118 -1.56 6.50 -6.98
C VAL A 118 -2.94 5.86 -6.80
N GLU A 119 -3.01 4.53 -6.68
CA GLU A 119 -4.28 3.82 -6.48
C GLU A 119 -4.90 4.17 -5.12
N GLN A 120 -4.11 4.12 -4.04
CA GLN A 120 -4.56 4.46 -2.69
C GLN A 120 -4.92 5.94 -2.56
N ARG A 121 -4.13 6.82 -3.18
CA ARG A 121 -4.42 8.25 -3.21
C ARG A 121 -5.77 8.53 -3.88
N ARG A 122 -6.02 7.96 -5.07
CA ARG A 122 -7.30 8.09 -5.78
C ARG A 122 -8.46 7.48 -5.00
N PHE A 123 -8.25 6.35 -4.34
CA PHE A 123 -9.25 5.70 -3.49
C PHE A 123 -9.69 6.64 -2.35
N VAL A 124 -8.72 7.23 -1.64
CA VAL A 124 -8.98 8.16 -0.53
C VAL A 124 -9.58 9.47 -1.04
N GLU A 125 -9.09 9.99 -2.16
CA GLU A 125 -9.61 11.21 -2.80
C GLU A 125 -11.09 11.09 -3.14
N ARG A 126 -11.51 10.00 -3.81
CA ARG A 126 -12.92 9.71 -4.11
C ARG A 126 -13.81 9.72 -2.87
N LEU A 127 -13.28 9.22 -1.74
CA LEU A 127 -14.01 9.21 -0.47
C LEU A 127 -14.12 10.62 0.11
N ILE A 128 -13.02 11.38 0.15
CA ILE A 128 -13.04 12.77 0.63
C ILE A 128 -14.01 13.62 -0.20
N GLU A 129 -13.94 13.53 -1.53
CA GLU A 129 -14.84 14.24 -2.44
C GLU A 129 -16.31 13.90 -2.18
N HIS A 130 -16.62 12.64 -1.86
CA HIS A 130 -17.98 12.22 -1.54
C HIS A 130 -18.46 12.75 -0.19
N MET A 131 -17.58 12.86 0.79
CA MET A 131 -17.93 13.37 2.13
C MET A 131 -18.08 14.91 2.15
N ASN A 132 -17.42 15.60 1.22
CA ASN A 132 -17.47 17.06 1.08
C ASN A 132 -18.60 17.56 0.15
N LYS A 133 -19.42 16.65 -0.42
CA LYS A 133 -20.61 16.98 -1.22
C LYS A 133 -21.82 17.24 -0.33
#